data_AF-A0A4Q6G450-F1
#
_entry.id   AF-A0A4Q6G450-F1
#
_cell.length_a   1.000
_cell.length_b   1.000
_cell.length_c   1.000
_cell.angle_alpha   90.00
_cell.angle_beta   90.00
_cell.angle_gamma   90.00
#
_symmetry.space_group_name_H-M   'P 1'
#
loop_
_entity.id
_entity.type
_entity.pdbx_description
1 polymer ?
#
loop_
_entity_poly.entity_id
_entity_poly.type
_entity_poly.pdbx_seq_one_letter_code
_entity_poly.pdbx_strand_id
1 'polypeptide(L)' 'LVICAPVVAREAREQKKALAAHYAHLTVHGALHLLGWNHEDDREADAMEQLEREILAELGIGDPYALED' A
#
# COMPACT_ATOMS: atom_id res chain seq x y z
N LEU A 1 5.75 3.49 -12.87
CA LEU A 1 5.12 3.99 -11.63
C LEU A 1 5.51 5.45 -11.43
N VAL A 2 4.55 6.32 -11.16
CA VAL A 2 4.77 7.74 -10.81
C VAL A 2 4.07 7.99 -9.49
N ILE A 3 4.77 8.57 -8.51
CA ILE A 3 4.25 8.83 -7.16
C ILE A 3 4.35 10.33 -6.88
N CYS A 4 3.25 10.94 -6.42
CA CYS A 4 3.19 12.36 -6.11
C CYS A 4 3.66 12.62 -4.68
N ALA A 5 4.92 13.04 -4.51
CA ALA A 5 5.54 13.20 -3.19
C ALA A 5 4.75 14.07 -2.19
N PRO A 6 4.18 15.24 -2.58
CA PRO A 6 3.36 16.05 -1.66
C PRO A 6 2.10 15.33 -1.17
N VAL A 7 1.49 14.50 -2.02
CA VAL A 7 0.28 13.73 -1.69
C VAL A 7 0.62 12.61 -0.70
N VAL A 8 1.67 11.84 -0.97
CA VAL A 8 2.15 10.79 -0.04
C VAL A 8 2.48 11.36 1.34
N ALA A 9 3.17 12.50 1.38
CA ALA A 9 3.51 13.14 2.65
C ALA A 9 2.28 13.60 3.44
N ARG A 10 1.26 14.12 2.75
CA ARG A 10 0.00 14.51 3.37
C ARG A 10 -0.75 13.29 3.93
N GLU A 11 -0.93 12.25 3.13
CA GLU A 11 -1.64 11.03 3.51
C GLU A 11 -0.97 10.30 4.67
N ALA A 12 0.37 10.14 4.61
CA ALA A 12 1.12 9.52 5.69
C ALA A 12 0.89 10.23 7.03
N ARG A 13 0.84 11.57 7.00
CA ARG A 13 0.52 12.37 8.20
C ARG A 13 -0.92 12.17 8.67
N GLU A 14 -1.89 12.20 7.76
CA GLU A 14 -3.32 12.05 8.07
C GLU A 14 -3.64 10.66 8.64
N GLN A 15 -3.02 9.63 8.08
CA GLN A 15 -3.17 8.23 8.50
C GLN A 15 -2.19 7.83 9.63
N LYS A 16 -1.36 8.76 10.13
CA LYS A 16 -0.34 8.51 11.16
C LYS A 16 0.63 7.38 10.81
N LYS A 17 0.92 7.20 9.52
CA LYS A 17 1.90 6.24 8.99
C LYS A 17 3.28 6.89 8.95
N ALA A 18 4.33 6.09 9.16
CA ALA A 18 5.69 6.55 8.87
C ALA A 18 5.80 6.86 7.36
N LEU A 19 6.40 8.00 7.00
CA LEU A 19 6.51 8.42 5.60
C LEU A 19 7.12 7.34 4.70
N ALA A 20 8.20 6.71 5.18
CA ALA A 20 8.88 5.64 4.44
C ALA A 20 7.97 4.39 4.26
N ALA A 21 7.17 4.05 5.27
CA ALA A 21 6.22 2.95 5.18
C ALA A 21 5.10 3.25 4.16
N HIS A 22 4.60 4.49 4.12
CA HIS A 22 3.58 4.89 3.14
C HIS A 22 4.13 4.89 1.70
N TYR A 23 5.40 5.31 1.50
CA TYR A 23 6.06 5.17 0.20
C TYR A 23 6.22 3.71 -0.21
N ALA A 24 6.64 2.85 0.70
CA ALA A 24 6.80 1.43 0.41
C ALA A 24 5.46 0.79 0.03
N HIS A 25 4.39 1.08 0.79
CA HIS A 25 3.03 0.65 0.48
C HIS A 25 2.62 1.05 -0.94
N LEU A 26 2.66 2.34 -1.27
CA LEU A 26 2.27 2.83 -2.61
C LEU A 26 3.18 2.31 -3.73
N THR A 27 4.43 1.98 -3.43
CA THR A 27 5.36 1.37 -4.39
C THR A 27 4.97 -0.08 -4.68
N VAL A 28 4.69 -0.87 -3.65
CA VAL A 28 4.22 -2.26 -3.78
C VAL A 28 2.87 -2.29 -4.49
N HIS A 29 1.90 -1.51 -4.00
CA HIS A 29 0.57 -1.36 -4.59
C HIS A 29 0.64 -1.00 -6.08
N GLY A 30 1.39 0.05 -6.42
CA GLY A 30 1.58 0.47 -7.81
C GLY A 30 2.31 -0.57 -8.67
N ALA A 31 3.21 -1.36 -8.11
CA ALA A 31 3.88 -2.45 -8.81
C ALA A 31 2.93 -3.63 -9.07
N LEU A 32 2.07 -4.00 -8.12
CA LEU A 32 1.05 -5.04 -8.29
C LEU A 32 0.07 -4.67 -9.40
N HIS A 33 -0.37 -3.40 -9.47
CA HIS A 33 -1.16 -2.93 -10.60
C HIS A 33 -0.46 -3.09 -11.95
N LEU A 34 0.85 -2.82 -12.03
CA LEU A 34 1.63 -3.03 -13.25
C LEU A 34 1.77 -4.51 -13.63
N LEU A 35 1.64 -5.42 -12.67
CA LEU A 35 1.64 -6.87 -12.87
C LEU A 35 0.24 -7.42 -13.22
N GLY A 36 -0.78 -6.56 -13.30
CA GLY A 36 -2.14 -6.94 -13.68
C GLY A 36 -3.07 -7.26 -12.52
N TRP A 37 -2.64 -7.03 -11.27
CA TRP A 37 -3.54 -7.07 -10.12
C TRP A 37 -4.47 -5.85 -10.13
N ASN A 38 -5.72 -6.05 -9.72
CA ASN A 38 -6.71 -5.00 -9.60
C ASN A 38 -7.53 -5.22 -8.34
N HIS A 39 -8.32 -4.22 -7.98
CA HIS A 39 -9.20 -4.24 -6.81
C HIS A 39 -10.58 -3.67 -7.18
N GLU A 40 -11.09 -4.01 -8.37
CA GLU A 40 -12.41 -3.57 -8.85
C GLU A 40 -13.57 -4.34 -8.21
N ASP A 41 -13.34 -5.58 -7.81
CA ASP A 41 -14.25 -6.37 -7.00
C ASP A 41 -13.61 -6.82 -5.68
N ASP A 42 -14.45 -7.08 -4.68
CA ASP A 42 -14.02 -7.37 -3.30
C ASP A 42 -13.06 -8.56 -3.21
N ARG A 43 -13.19 -9.58 -4.08
CA ARG A 43 -12.32 -10.77 -4.03
C ARG A 43 -10.94 -10.48 -4.59
N GLU A 44 -10.87 -9.73 -5.68
CA GLU A 44 -9.59 -9.29 -6.24
C GLU A 44 -8.90 -8.30 -5.30
N ALA A 45 -9.67 -7.41 -4.66
CA ALA A 45 -9.18 -6.52 -3.62
C ALA A 45 -8.56 -7.30 -2.46
N ASP A 46 -9.31 -8.23 -1.84
CA ASP A 46 -8.81 -9.06 -0.75
C ASP A 46 -7.50 -9.79 -1.11
N ALA A 47 -7.44 -10.34 -2.32
CA ALA A 47 -6.25 -11.05 -2.80
C ALA A 47 -5.05 -10.12 -3.00
N MET A 48 -5.26 -8.94 -3.59
CA MET A 48 -4.21 -7.94 -3.79
C MET A 48 -3.72 -7.39 -2.43
N GLU A 49 -4.63 -7.04 -1.53
CA GLU A 49 -4.31 -6.54 -0.19
C GLU A 49 -3.54 -7.57 0.65
N GLN A 50 -3.86 -8.86 0.51
CA GLN A 50 -3.10 -9.93 1.17
C GLN A 50 -1.65 -9.97 0.67
N LEU A 51 -1.44 -9.84 -0.65
CA LEU A 51 -0.09 -9.77 -1.20
C LEU A 51 0.67 -8.50 -0.77
N GLU A 52 -0.02 -7.36 -0.68
CA GLU A 52 0.58 -6.14 -0.14
C GLU A 52 1.06 -6.33 1.29
N ARG A 53 0.24 -6.96 2.14
CA ARG A 53 0.59 -7.31 3.53
C ARG A 53 1.80 -8.22 3.61
N GLU A 54 1.85 -9.28 2.80
CA GLU A 54 2.97 -10.24 2.76
C GLU A 54 4.28 -9.57 2.36
N ILE A 55 4.28 -8.81 1.25
CA ILE A 55 5.48 -8.14 0.74
C ILE A 55 5.99 -7.09 1.74
N LEU A 56 5.10 -6.30 2.35
CA LEU A 56 5.50 -5.29 3.34
C LEU A 56 6.07 -5.93 4.61
N ALA A 57 5.48 -7.06 5.06
CA ALA A 57 6.01 -7.81 6.19
C ALA A 57 7.42 -8.34 5.93
N GLU A 58 7.70 -8.85 4.71
CA GLU A 58 9.06 -9.26 4.31
C GLU A 58 10.06 -8.09 4.31
N LEU A 59 9.60 -6.88 4.06
CA LEU A 59 10.39 -5.64 4.16
C LEU A 59 10.49 -5.08 5.60
N GLY A 60 9.91 -5.76 6.59
CA GLY A 60 9.88 -5.32 7.99
C GLY A 60 8.95 -4.13 8.25
N ILE A 61 7.96 -3.93 7.38
CA ILE A 61 6.95 -2.86 7.47
C ILE A 61 5.64 -3.48 7.95
N GLY A 62 4.96 -2.78 8.88
CA GLY A 62 3.67 -3.23 9.42
C GLY A 62 2.54 -3.19 8.39
N ASP A 63 1.45 -3.89 8.73
CA ASP A 63 0.24 -3.95 7.90
C ASP A 63 -0.32 -2.55 7.59
N PRO A 64 -0.41 -2.15 6.30
CA PRO A 64 -0.87 -0.82 5.91
C PRO A 64 -2.38 -0.61 6.13
N TYR A 65 -3.16 -1.68 6.35
CA TYR A 65 -4.61 -1.65 6.55
C TYR A 65 -5.02 -1.70 8.03
N ALA A 66 -4.07 -1.86 8.97
CA ALA A 66 -4.35 -2.05 10.39
C ALA A 66 -4.99 -0.84 11.13
N LEU A 67 -5.18 0.29 10.45
CA LEU A 67 -5.85 1.49 10.99
C LEU A 67 -7.21 1.75 10.34
N GLU A 68 -7.63 0.88 9.41
CA GLU A 68 -8.94 0.93 8.74
C GLU A 68 -9.92 0.03 9.52
N ASP A 69 -10.40 0.51 10.67
CA ASP A 69 -11.57 0.00 11.39
C ASP A 69 -12.67 1.09 11.47
#